data_AF-A0A6H9YSP3-F1
#
_entry.id   AF-A0A6H9YSP3-F1
#
_cell.length_a   1.000
_cell.length_b   1.000
_cell.length_c   1.000
_cell.angle_alpha   90.00
_cell.angle_beta   90.00
_cell.angle_gamma   90.00
#
_symmetry.space_group_name_H-M   'P 1'
#
loop_
_entity.id
_entity.type
_entity.pdbx_description
1 polymer ?
#
loop_
_entity_poly.entity_id
_entity_poly.type
_entity_poly.pdbx_seq_one_letter_code
_entity_poly.pdbx_strand_id
1 'polypeptide(L)'
;MTRESVNIRPAGFAAIMLAVTGGLQGAFVGDGVLPALVGATVGLAWGLGAALLAARFIGDRLLPGASNTLLFAGTVTTGLVFASGFLGAIERSAVGPGHMTAEDFNGPAADAMGVFFNVANGSTEWLIMPVAVLLAWRVGGRRRHLVVAAAAVFYLVRAWTYLYFGPHVVSIEDALIQSGNVMSADVEADIERWSSLNQIRTALDAIVYALLLLAAFVPFRPNPTASALPGSPPA
;
A
#
# COMPACT_ATOMS: atom_id res chain seq x y z
N MET A 1 0.17 -19.93 37.90
CA MET A 1 0.73 -19.23 36.73
C MET A 1 -0.12 -19.56 35.52
N THR A 2 -1.06 -18.70 35.16
CA THR A 2 -1.86 -18.81 33.93
C THR A 2 -1.02 -18.26 32.78
N ARG A 3 -0.69 -19.09 31.78
CA ARG A 3 -0.07 -18.61 30.54
C ARG A 3 -1.06 -17.66 29.86
N GLU A 4 -0.79 -16.37 29.86
CA GLU A 4 -1.53 -15.43 29.02
C GLU A 4 -1.32 -15.84 27.56
N SER A 5 -2.43 -16.09 26.86
CA SER A 5 -2.41 -16.44 25.45
C SER A 5 -1.96 -15.22 24.65
N VAL A 6 -0.80 -15.35 24.01
CA VAL A 6 -0.24 -14.36 23.11
C VAL A 6 -1.23 -14.07 21.98
N ASN A 7 -1.69 -12.82 21.86
CA ASN A 7 -2.59 -12.43 20.78
C ASN A 7 -1.82 -12.23 19.47
N ILE A 8 -1.65 -13.32 18.72
CA ILE A 8 -0.91 -13.37 17.44
C ILE A 8 -1.68 -12.78 16.25
N ARG A 9 -2.95 -12.40 16.43
CA ARG A 9 -3.84 -11.96 15.32
C ARG A 9 -3.30 -10.78 14.50
N PRO A 10 -2.78 -9.68 15.09
CA PRO A 10 -2.29 -8.55 14.28
C PRO A 10 -1.00 -8.87 13.54
N ALA A 11 -0.09 -9.60 14.18
CA ALA A 11 1.15 -10.08 13.55
C ALA A 11 0.84 -11.01 12.39
N GLY A 12 -0.08 -11.96 12.57
CA GLY A 12 -0.56 -12.84 11.52
C GLY A 12 -1.17 -12.08 10.35
N PHE A 13 -2.05 -11.09 10.61
CA PHE A 13 -2.64 -10.29 9.54
C PHE A 13 -1.58 -9.53 8.74
N ALA A 14 -0.68 -8.78 9.40
CA ALA A 14 0.35 -8.02 8.72
C ALA A 14 1.31 -8.92 7.92
N ALA A 15 1.70 -10.05 8.50
CA ALA A 15 2.58 -11.03 7.85
C ALA A 15 1.92 -11.70 6.64
N ILE A 16 0.63 -12.05 6.72
CA ILE A 16 -0.10 -12.63 5.59
C ILE A 16 -0.25 -11.60 4.46
N MET A 17 -0.62 -10.35 4.77
CA MET A 17 -0.77 -9.32 3.74
C MET A 17 0.55 -9.07 3.00
N LEU A 18 1.66 -8.93 3.74
CA LEU A 18 2.99 -8.75 3.15
C LEU A 18 3.47 -9.98 2.38
N ALA A 19 3.17 -11.19 2.85
CA ALA A 19 3.49 -12.41 2.10
C ALA A 19 2.72 -12.48 0.78
N VAL A 20 1.42 -12.15 0.79
CA VAL A 20 0.61 -12.13 -0.43
C VAL A 20 1.12 -11.08 -1.40
N THR A 21 1.28 -9.83 -0.97
CA THR A 21 1.69 -8.78 -1.92
C THR A 21 3.15 -8.88 -2.32
N GLY A 22 4.04 -9.31 -1.41
CA GLY A 22 5.41 -9.66 -1.76
C GLY A 22 5.47 -10.76 -2.81
N GLY A 23 4.61 -11.79 -2.71
CA GLY A 23 4.52 -12.83 -3.71
C GLY A 23 4.01 -12.34 -5.06
N LEU A 24 2.96 -11.51 -5.05
CA LEU A 24 2.45 -10.90 -6.28
C LEU A 24 3.46 -9.97 -6.94
N GLN A 25 4.17 -9.15 -6.15
CA GLN A 25 5.24 -8.29 -6.64
C GLN A 25 6.40 -9.11 -7.20
N GLY A 26 6.80 -10.19 -6.52
CA GLY A 26 7.83 -11.10 -7.01
C GLY A 26 7.45 -11.72 -8.35
N ALA A 27 6.22 -12.20 -8.48
CA ALA A 27 5.67 -12.72 -9.74
C ALA A 27 5.70 -11.68 -10.86
N PHE A 28 5.30 -10.44 -10.54
CA PHE A 28 5.29 -9.32 -11.49
C PHE A 28 6.70 -8.96 -11.98
N VAL A 29 7.69 -8.92 -11.09
CA VAL A 29 9.06 -8.49 -11.45
C VAL A 29 9.87 -9.58 -12.14
N GLY A 30 9.72 -10.85 -11.73
CA GLY A 30 10.59 -11.94 -12.18
C GLY A 30 9.96 -12.93 -13.15
N ASP A 31 8.68 -12.74 -13.52
CA ASP A 31 7.89 -13.60 -14.39
C ASP A 31 7.99 -15.10 -14.04
N GLY A 32 7.25 -15.53 -12.99
CA GLY A 32 7.09 -16.93 -12.67
C GLY A 32 6.92 -17.28 -11.20
N VAL A 33 6.82 -18.58 -10.93
CA VAL A 33 6.54 -19.13 -9.59
C VAL A 33 7.69 -18.90 -8.60
N LEU A 34 8.94 -19.04 -9.05
CA LEU A 34 10.10 -18.91 -8.16
C LEU A 34 10.24 -17.48 -7.58
N PRO A 35 10.24 -16.41 -8.39
CA PRO A 35 10.19 -15.03 -7.88
C PRO A 35 9.00 -14.77 -6.95
N ALA A 36 7.83 -15.35 -7.24
CA ALA A 36 6.66 -15.24 -6.38
C ALA A 36 6.90 -15.88 -4.99
N LEU A 37 7.49 -17.08 -4.95
CA LEU A 37 7.82 -17.75 -3.68
C LEU A 37 8.88 -16.98 -2.88
N VAL A 38 9.89 -16.41 -3.56
CA VAL A 38 10.91 -15.56 -2.92
C VAL A 38 10.26 -14.32 -2.32
N GLY A 39 9.47 -13.58 -3.12
CA GLY A 39 8.77 -12.39 -2.67
C GLY A 39 7.82 -12.66 -1.50
N ALA A 40 7.08 -13.77 -1.55
CA ALA A 40 6.19 -14.17 -0.45
C ALA A 40 6.95 -14.52 0.83
N THR A 41 8.09 -15.19 0.70
CA THR A 41 8.96 -15.53 1.84
C THR A 41 9.56 -14.29 2.47
N VAL A 42 10.04 -13.34 1.67
CA VAL A 42 10.55 -12.04 2.13
C VAL A 42 9.44 -11.24 2.82
N GLY A 43 8.26 -11.18 2.22
CA GLY A 43 7.07 -10.55 2.80
C GLY A 43 6.68 -11.12 4.16
N LEU A 44 6.63 -12.45 4.25
CA LEU A 44 6.35 -13.18 5.50
C LEU A 44 7.39 -12.88 6.57
N ALA A 45 8.68 -13.03 6.24
CA ALA A 45 9.78 -12.79 7.16
C ALA A 45 9.80 -11.34 7.65
N TRP A 46 9.56 -10.38 6.75
CA TRP A 46 9.48 -8.96 7.08
C TRP A 46 8.30 -8.63 7.98
N GLY A 47 7.10 -9.14 7.68
CA GLY A 47 5.92 -8.90 8.51
C GLY A 47 6.06 -9.46 9.93
N LEU A 48 6.64 -10.66 10.06
CA LEU A 48 6.98 -11.24 11.37
C LEU A 48 8.06 -10.43 12.08
N GLY A 49 9.13 -10.03 11.38
CA GLY A 49 10.20 -9.21 11.91
C GLY A 49 9.70 -7.86 12.44
N ALA A 50 8.88 -7.15 11.65
CA ALA A 50 8.26 -5.89 12.04
C ALA A 50 7.38 -6.04 13.30
N ALA A 51 6.62 -7.13 13.40
CA ALA A 51 5.83 -7.43 14.60
C ALA A 51 6.71 -7.65 15.84
N LEU A 52 7.80 -8.40 15.71
CA LEU A 52 8.77 -8.62 16.79
C LEU A 52 9.46 -7.32 17.22
N LEU A 53 9.90 -6.51 16.26
CA LEU A 53 10.52 -5.21 16.55
C LEU A 53 9.53 -4.26 17.23
N ALA A 54 8.28 -4.18 16.75
CA ALA A 54 7.25 -3.37 17.37
C ALA A 54 6.96 -3.82 18.82
N ALA A 55 6.89 -5.14 19.06
CA ALA A 55 6.72 -5.69 20.40
C ALA A 55 7.92 -5.37 21.32
N ARG A 56 9.14 -5.45 20.79
CA ARG A 56 10.38 -5.28 21.56
C ARG A 56 10.69 -3.84 21.93
N PHE A 57 10.40 -2.90 21.03
CA PHE A 57 10.86 -1.51 21.14
C PHE A 57 9.75 -0.50 21.41
N ILE A 58 8.50 -0.79 21.02
CA ILE A 58 7.39 0.13 21.24
C ILE A 58 6.69 -0.25 22.54
N GLY A 59 7.26 0.18 23.67
CA GLY A 59 6.61 0.05 24.99
C GLY A 59 5.38 0.96 25.13
N ASP A 60 4.62 0.79 26.21
CA ASP A 60 3.38 1.56 26.45
C ASP A 60 3.61 3.07 26.52
N ARG A 61 4.79 3.51 26.96
CA ARG A 61 5.20 4.92 26.96
C ARG A 61 5.33 5.50 25.54
N LEU A 62 5.81 4.72 24.57
CA LEU A 62 6.04 5.17 23.20
C LEU A 62 4.83 4.94 22.29
N LEU A 63 3.92 4.06 22.69
CA LEU A 63 2.78 3.63 21.89
C LEU A 63 1.90 4.80 21.38
N PRO A 64 1.54 5.82 22.19
CA PRO A 64 0.73 6.93 21.69
C PRO A 64 1.45 7.74 20.60
N GLY A 65 2.72 8.07 20.84
CA GLY A 65 3.55 8.81 19.89
C GLY A 65 3.76 8.04 18.60
N ALA A 66 4.21 6.78 18.69
CA ALA A 66 4.43 5.93 17.52
C ALA A 66 3.15 5.71 16.70
N SER A 67 2.01 5.50 17.37
CA SER A 67 0.73 5.30 16.68
C SER A 67 0.27 6.57 15.96
N ASN A 68 0.44 7.75 16.56
CA ASN A 68 0.08 9.02 15.92
C ASN A 68 1.03 9.36 14.76
N THR A 69 2.34 9.17 14.94
CA THR A 69 3.34 9.39 13.89
C THR A 69 3.07 8.51 12.67
N LEU A 70 2.78 7.22 12.87
CA LEU A 70 2.49 6.33 11.74
C LEU A 70 1.16 6.63 11.06
N LEU A 71 0.12 7.03 11.80
CA LEU A 71 -1.11 7.50 11.17
C LEU A 71 -0.89 8.76 10.35
N PHE A 72 -0.13 9.71 10.87
CA PHE A 72 0.20 10.94 10.14
C PHE A 72 1.01 10.62 8.89
N ALA A 73 2.06 9.80 9.03
CA ALA A 73 2.88 9.36 7.90
C ALA A 73 2.03 8.65 6.83
N GLY A 74 1.16 7.70 7.22
CA GLY A 74 0.28 7.01 6.30
C GLY A 74 -0.75 7.93 5.64
N THR A 75 -1.28 8.91 6.38
CA THR A 75 -2.19 9.92 5.82
C THR A 75 -1.48 10.80 4.79
N VAL A 76 -0.24 11.22 5.07
CA VAL A 76 0.57 12.02 4.14
C VAL A 76 0.90 11.21 2.90
N THR A 77 1.43 9.98 3.03
CA THR A 77 1.84 9.19 1.86
C THR A 77 0.65 8.79 0.99
N THR A 78 -0.45 8.35 1.59
CA THR A 78 -1.67 8.01 0.82
C THR A 78 -2.34 9.25 0.23
N GLY A 79 -2.27 10.39 0.92
CA GLY A 79 -2.72 11.68 0.39
C GLY A 79 -1.91 12.12 -0.83
N LEU A 80 -0.59 11.94 -0.82
CA LEU A 80 0.27 12.23 -1.98
C LEU A 80 -0.04 11.32 -3.18
N VAL A 81 -0.23 10.01 -2.94
CA VAL A 81 -0.61 9.06 -4.00
C VAL A 81 -1.97 9.41 -4.59
N PHE A 82 -2.97 9.67 -3.74
CA PHE A 82 -4.30 10.12 -4.17
C PHE A 82 -4.22 11.44 -4.95
N ALA A 83 -3.53 12.45 -4.42
CA ALA A 83 -3.43 13.77 -5.05
C ALA A 83 -2.82 13.69 -6.45
N SER A 84 -1.79 12.86 -6.63
CA SER A 84 -1.19 12.62 -7.95
C SER A 84 -2.19 11.99 -8.93
N GLY A 85 -2.91 10.94 -8.53
CA GLY A 85 -3.95 10.33 -9.37
C GLY A 85 -5.10 11.28 -9.69
N PHE A 86 -5.49 12.10 -8.71
CA PHE A 86 -6.55 13.09 -8.85
C PHE A 86 -6.17 14.24 -9.79
N LEU A 87 -4.95 14.78 -9.69
CA LEU A 87 -4.43 15.77 -10.62
C LEU A 87 -4.41 15.22 -12.06
N GLY A 88 -3.91 13.99 -12.24
CA GLY A 88 -3.94 13.34 -13.56
C GLY A 88 -5.36 13.13 -14.08
N ALA A 89 -6.35 12.89 -13.20
CA ALA A 89 -7.76 12.81 -13.61
C ALA A 89 -8.31 14.17 -14.05
N ILE A 90 -7.95 15.27 -13.36
CA ILE A 90 -8.33 16.64 -13.74
C ILE A 90 -7.72 17.00 -15.09
N GLU A 91 -6.41 16.78 -15.26
CA GLU A 91 -5.70 17.08 -16.50
C GLU A 91 -6.38 16.38 -17.68
N ARG A 92 -6.60 15.06 -17.57
CA ARG A 92 -7.29 14.28 -18.61
C ARG A 92 -8.72 14.77 -18.89
N SER A 93 -9.44 15.23 -17.87
CA SER A 93 -10.78 15.80 -18.07
C SER A 93 -10.77 17.15 -18.79
N ALA A 94 -9.68 17.91 -18.66
CA ALA A 94 -9.53 19.23 -19.27
C ALA A 94 -9.09 19.17 -20.74
N VAL A 95 -8.22 18.22 -21.09
CA VAL A 95 -7.75 18.03 -22.48
C VAL A 95 -8.63 17.09 -23.31
N GLY A 96 -9.42 16.23 -22.66
CA GLY A 96 -10.32 15.29 -23.33
C GLY A 96 -9.65 13.96 -23.72
N PRO A 97 -10.44 12.99 -24.22
CA PRO A 97 -9.92 11.69 -24.68
C PRO A 97 -8.92 11.86 -25.82
N GLY A 98 -7.86 11.04 -25.86
CA GLY A 98 -6.89 11.01 -26.96
C GLY A 98 -5.74 12.02 -26.91
N HIS A 99 -5.57 12.76 -25.82
CA HIS A 99 -4.45 13.71 -25.67
C HIS A 99 -3.21 13.13 -24.97
N MET A 100 -3.25 11.85 -24.58
CA MET A 100 -2.06 11.17 -24.08
C MET A 100 -1.13 10.82 -25.23
N THR A 101 0.12 11.17 -25.08
CA THR A 101 1.20 10.96 -26.02
C THR A 101 2.08 9.80 -25.55
N ALA A 102 2.94 9.28 -26.44
CA ALA A 102 3.92 8.27 -26.03
C ALA A 102 4.83 8.78 -24.89
N GLU A 103 5.14 10.08 -24.89
CA GLU A 103 5.96 10.75 -23.87
C GLU A 103 5.37 10.64 -22.46
N ASP A 104 4.04 10.55 -22.33
CA ASP A 104 3.36 10.40 -21.04
C ASP A 104 3.59 9.02 -20.40
N PHE A 105 4.05 8.04 -21.19
CA PHE A 105 4.32 6.66 -20.75
C PHE A 105 5.81 6.33 -20.68
N ASN A 106 6.65 6.89 -21.55
CA ASN A 106 8.07 6.56 -21.60
C ASN A 106 9.04 7.76 -21.66
N GLY A 107 8.52 8.96 -21.40
CA GLY A 107 9.32 10.17 -21.29
C GLY A 107 9.89 10.40 -19.87
N PRO A 108 10.76 11.41 -19.69
CA PRO A 108 11.39 11.69 -18.39
C PRO A 108 10.39 12.02 -17.27
N ALA A 109 9.22 12.56 -17.61
CA ALA A 109 8.15 12.82 -16.64
C ALA A 109 7.53 11.50 -16.13
N ALA A 110 7.31 10.54 -17.01
CA ALA A 110 6.82 9.20 -16.67
C ALA A 110 7.82 8.48 -15.75
N ASP A 111 9.11 8.54 -16.06
CA ASP A 111 10.18 7.99 -15.21
C ASP A 111 10.18 8.60 -13.81
N ALA A 112 10.10 9.94 -13.72
CA ALA A 112 10.05 10.64 -12.44
C ALA A 112 8.82 10.28 -11.62
N MET A 113 7.65 10.16 -12.26
CA MET A 113 6.42 9.67 -11.63
C MET A 113 6.56 8.22 -11.17
N GLY A 114 7.19 7.36 -11.98
CA GLY A 114 7.48 5.97 -11.64
C GLY A 114 8.33 5.86 -10.37
N VAL A 115 9.40 6.65 -10.26
CA VAL A 115 10.22 6.73 -9.03
C VAL A 115 9.38 7.20 -7.83
N PHE A 116 8.60 8.27 -7.99
CA PHE A 116 7.70 8.75 -6.94
C PHE A 116 6.74 7.66 -6.46
N PHE A 117 6.05 6.98 -7.37
CA PHE A 117 5.10 5.93 -7.03
C PHE A 117 5.79 4.72 -6.40
N ASN A 118 6.98 4.33 -6.85
CA ASN A 118 7.75 3.24 -6.26
C ASN A 118 8.13 3.56 -4.81
N VAL A 119 8.57 4.79 -4.54
CA VAL A 119 8.93 5.21 -3.18
C VAL A 119 7.69 5.36 -2.29
N ALA A 120 6.66 6.08 -2.76
CA ALA A 120 5.46 6.37 -1.97
C ALA A 120 4.64 5.10 -1.70
N ASN A 121 4.39 4.28 -2.73
CA ASN A 121 3.66 3.02 -2.57
C ASN A 121 4.50 2.01 -1.82
N GLY A 122 5.78 1.85 -2.18
CA GLY A 122 6.66 0.87 -1.54
C GLY A 122 6.83 1.13 -0.05
N SER A 123 7.09 2.38 0.36
CA SER A 123 7.16 2.72 1.79
C SER A 123 5.82 2.51 2.51
N THR A 124 4.70 2.84 1.87
CA THR A 124 3.37 2.64 2.45
C THR A 124 3.06 1.16 2.63
N GLU A 125 3.37 0.35 1.62
CA GLU A 125 3.08 -1.08 1.56
C GLU A 125 3.95 -1.90 2.50
N TRP A 126 5.25 -1.68 2.46
CA TRP A 126 6.22 -2.51 3.16
C TRP A 126 6.43 -2.05 4.60
N LEU A 127 6.21 -0.77 4.92
CA LEU A 127 6.52 -0.25 6.25
C LEU A 127 5.32 0.37 6.96
N ILE A 128 4.70 1.40 6.36
CA ILE A 128 3.75 2.23 7.10
C ILE A 128 2.48 1.45 7.42
N MET A 129 1.86 0.80 6.44
CA MET A 129 0.59 0.08 6.63
C MET A 129 0.71 -1.12 7.58
N PRO A 130 1.72 -2.02 7.44
CA PRO A 130 1.91 -3.12 8.39
C PRO A 130 2.06 -2.64 9.82
N VAL A 131 2.93 -1.66 10.07
CA VAL A 131 3.20 -1.18 11.43
C VAL A 131 2.02 -0.39 11.97
N ALA A 132 1.31 0.38 11.14
CA ALA A 132 0.07 1.05 11.54
C ALA A 132 -0.99 0.04 12.02
N VAL A 133 -1.18 -1.08 11.31
CA VAL A 133 -2.11 -2.16 11.73
C VAL A 133 -1.68 -2.80 13.05
N LEU A 134 -0.38 -3.11 13.20
CA LEU A 134 0.17 -3.67 14.44
C LEU A 134 -0.10 -2.76 15.64
N LEU A 135 0.17 -1.45 15.50
CA LEU A 135 -0.05 -0.50 16.58
C LEU A 135 -1.54 -0.24 16.83
N ALA A 136 -2.34 -0.13 15.78
CA ALA A 136 -3.79 0.12 15.91
C ALA A 136 -4.49 -1.00 16.70
N TRP A 137 -3.96 -2.23 16.66
CA TRP A 137 -4.48 -3.34 17.46
C TRP A 137 -4.28 -3.17 18.98
N ARG A 138 -3.23 -2.43 19.39
CA ARG A 138 -2.95 -2.08 20.80
C ARG A 138 -3.76 -0.89 21.30
N VAL A 139 -4.30 -0.08 20.39
CA VAL A 139 -5.21 1.05 20.72
C VAL A 139 -6.67 0.57 20.72
N GLY A 140 -7.06 -0.31 19.79
CA GLY A 140 -8.42 -0.84 19.76
C GLY A 140 -9.48 0.21 19.40
N GLY A 141 -10.75 -0.11 19.69
CA GLY A 141 -11.90 0.74 19.41
C GLY A 141 -12.08 1.11 17.93
N ARG A 142 -12.65 2.29 17.68
CA ARG A 142 -12.94 2.80 16.32
C ARG A 142 -11.67 3.00 15.48
N ARG A 143 -10.58 3.46 16.10
CA ARG A 143 -9.30 3.70 15.41
C ARG A 143 -8.76 2.42 14.78
N ARG A 144 -8.82 1.30 15.50
CA ARG A 144 -8.44 -0.02 14.97
C ARG A 144 -9.23 -0.38 13.72
N HIS A 145 -10.56 -0.25 13.75
CA HIS A 145 -11.40 -0.64 12.62
C HIS A 145 -11.11 0.21 11.38
N LEU A 146 -10.90 1.51 11.54
CA LEU A 146 -10.57 2.41 10.43
C LEU A 146 -9.21 2.05 9.79
N VAL A 147 -8.17 1.82 10.60
CA VAL A 147 -6.85 1.44 10.09
C VAL A 147 -6.87 0.09 9.39
N VAL A 148 -7.59 -0.88 9.95
CA VAL A 148 -7.70 -2.21 9.33
C VAL A 148 -8.50 -2.15 8.03
N ALA A 149 -9.56 -1.35 7.97
CA ALA A 149 -10.30 -1.11 6.73
C ALA A 149 -9.42 -0.42 5.68
N ALA A 150 -8.64 0.59 6.07
CA ALA A 150 -7.69 1.26 5.18
C ALA A 150 -6.65 0.27 4.63
N ALA A 151 -6.07 -0.56 5.49
CA ALA A 151 -5.12 -1.59 5.09
C ALA A 151 -5.73 -2.61 4.14
N ALA A 152 -6.96 -3.07 4.40
CA ALA A 152 -7.66 -4.02 3.53
C ALA A 152 -7.88 -3.44 2.12
N VAL A 153 -8.41 -2.21 2.03
CA VAL A 153 -8.61 -1.54 0.73
C VAL A 153 -7.26 -1.32 0.03
N PHE A 154 -6.24 -0.85 0.76
CA PHE A 154 -4.91 -0.62 0.23
C PHE A 154 -4.30 -1.89 -0.38
N TYR A 155 -4.30 -3.00 0.36
CA TYR A 155 -3.71 -4.26 -0.13
C TYR A 155 -4.52 -4.90 -1.25
N LEU A 156 -5.85 -4.71 -1.30
CA LEU A 156 -6.65 -5.11 -2.47
C LEU A 156 -6.25 -4.33 -3.72
N VAL A 157 -6.04 -3.01 -3.61
CA VAL A 157 -5.53 -2.18 -4.70
C VAL A 157 -4.14 -2.63 -5.13
N ARG A 158 -3.26 -2.98 -4.18
CA ARG A 158 -1.91 -3.50 -4.50
C ARG A 158 -1.97 -4.83 -5.22
N ALA A 159 -2.79 -5.77 -4.75
CA ALA A 159 -2.99 -7.05 -5.42
C ALA A 159 -3.51 -6.84 -6.86
N TRP A 160 -4.50 -5.98 -7.04
CA TRP A 160 -4.99 -5.62 -8.37
C TRP A 160 -3.90 -4.96 -9.24
N THR A 161 -3.04 -4.13 -8.62
CA THR A 161 -1.92 -3.51 -9.31
C THR A 161 -0.96 -4.56 -9.87
N TYR A 162 -0.53 -5.52 -9.07
CA TYR A 162 0.43 -6.53 -9.50
C TYR A 162 -0.17 -7.58 -10.45
N LEU A 163 -1.45 -7.89 -10.30
CA LEU A 163 -2.11 -8.90 -11.13
C LEU A 163 -2.54 -8.40 -12.51
N TYR A 164 -2.80 -7.09 -12.65
CA TYR A 164 -3.38 -6.56 -13.87
C TYR A 164 -2.82 -5.20 -14.26
N PHE A 165 -2.87 -4.21 -13.37
CA PHE A 165 -2.57 -2.82 -13.76
C PHE A 165 -1.11 -2.61 -14.19
N GLY A 166 -0.16 -3.15 -13.42
CA GLY A 166 1.27 -3.09 -13.71
C GLY A 166 1.61 -3.80 -15.03
N PRO A 167 1.26 -5.09 -15.19
CA PRO A 167 1.46 -5.79 -16.45
C PRO A 167 0.86 -5.07 -17.67
N HIS A 168 -0.35 -4.50 -17.54
CA HIS A 168 -1.01 -3.78 -18.63
C HIS A 168 -0.27 -2.49 -19.02
N VAL A 169 0.25 -1.73 -18.05
CA VAL A 169 1.08 -0.54 -18.32
C VAL A 169 2.37 -0.92 -19.03
N VAL A 170 3.07 -1.95 -18.54
CA VAL A 170 4.31 -2.44 -19.17
C VAL A 170 4.05 -2.89 -20.60
N SER A 171 2.92 -3.55 -20.89
CA SER A 171 2.60 -3.94 -22.27
C SER A 171 2.34 -2.75 -23.20
N ILE A 172 1.77 -1.65 -22.69
CA ILE A 172 1.61 -0.40 -23.45
C ILE A 172 2.99 0.22 -23.73
N GLU A 173 3.84 0.31 -22.71
CA GLU A 173 5.21 0.85 -22.83
C GLU A 173 6.02 0.05 -23.85
N ASP A 174 5.99 -1.29 -23.78
CA ASP A 174 6.69 -2.18 -24.71
C ASP A 174 6.21 -1.99 -26.15
N ALA A 175 4.89 -1.88 -26.37
CA ALA A 175 4.31 -1.64 -27.69
C ALA A 175 4.72 -0.27 -28.27
N LEU A 176 4.78 0.76 -27.43
CA LEU A 176 5.26 2.10 -27.83
C LEU A 176 6.75 2.06 -28.17
N ILE A 177 7.58 1.40 -27.36
CA ILE A 177 9.02 1.26 -27.64
C ILE A 177 9.25 0.51 -28.96
N GLN A 178 8.54 -0.59 -29.19
CA GLN A 178 8.69 -1.40 -30.41
C GLN A 178 8.24 -0.67 -31.69
N SER A 179 7.26 0.21 -31.58
CA SER A 179 6.74 1.01 -32.70
C SER A 179 7.52 2.31 -32.94
N GLY A 180 8.56 2.60 -32.15
CA GLY A 180 9.29 3.87 -32.23
C GLY A 180 8.44 5.07 -31.80
N ASN A 181 7.62 4.88 -30.75
CA ASN A 181 6.70 5.86 -30.18
C ASN A 181 5.54 6.28 -31.12
N VAL A 182 5.21 5.44 -32.09
CA VAL A 182 4.06 5.66 -32.97
C VAL A 182 2.80 5.10 -32.32
N MET A 183 1.83 5.98 -32.08
CA MET A 183 0.56 5.60 -31.48
C MET A 183 -0.30 4.85 -32.51
N SER A 184 -0.61 3.58 -32.23
CA SER A 184 -1.55 2.78 -33.02
C SER A 184 -2.95 2.79 -32.39
N ALA A 185 -3.99 2.50 -33.17
CA ALA A 185 -5.36 2.45 -32.67
C ALA A 185 -5.56 1.44 -31.53
N ASP A 186 -4.82 0.33 -31.54
CA ASP A 186 -4.87 -0.66 -30.47
C ASP A 186 -4.26 -0.13 -29.17
N VAL A 187 -3.12 0.59 -29.27
CA VAL A 187 -2.48 1.22 -28.11
C VAL A 187 -3.35 2.34 -27.54
N GLU A 188 -4.02 3.14 -28.38
CA GLU A 188 -4.98 4.16 -27.92
C GLU A 188 -6.12 3.53 -27.12
N ALA A 189 -6.70 2.43 -27.62
CA ALA A 189 -7.77 1.72 -26.94
C ALA A 189 -7.30 1.15 -25.58
N ASP A 190 -6.08 0.62 -25.50
CA ASP A 190 -5.50 0.12 -24.26
C ASP A 190 -5.20 1.23 -23.25
N ILE A 191 -4.77 2.41 -23.72
CA ILE A 191 -4.56 3.61 -22.89
C ILE A 191 -5.89 4.13 -22.36
N GLU A 192 -6.94 4.19 -23.19
CA GLU A 192 -8.29 4.59 -22.75
C GLU A 192 -8.82 3.65 -21.67
N ARG A 193 -8.67 2.34 -21.88
CA ARG A 193 -9.03 1.32 -20.90
C ARG A 193 -8.26 1.50 -19.61
N TRP A 194 -6.93 1.62 -19.69
CA TRP A 194 -6.08 1.88 -18.53
C TRP A 194 -6.52 3.13 -17.77
N SER A 195 -6.80 4.22 -18.48
CA SER A 195 -7.24 5.49 -17.90
C SER A 195 -8.53 5.35 -17.10
N SER A 196 -9.52 4.63 -17.66
CA SER A 196 -10.80 4.37 -16.99
C SER A 196 -10.61 3.59 -15.68
N LEU A 197 -9.73 2.57 -15.69
CA LEU A 197 -9.42 1.77 -14.51
C LEU A 197 -8.61 2.56 -13.49
N ASN A 198 -7.75 3.48 -13.94
CA ASN A 198 -6.99 4.36 -13.07
C ASN A 198 -7.89 5.32 -12.29
N GLN A 199 -9.05 5.73 -12.83
CA GLN A 199 -10.03 6.51 -12.08
C GLN A 199 -10.62 5.72 -10.91
N ILE A 200 -10.96 4.45 -11.13
CA ILE A 200 -11.42 3.54 -10.08
C ILE A 200 -10.33 3.39 -9.01
N ARG A 201 -9.08 3.15 -9.43
CA ARG A 201 -7.94 3.06 -8.52
C ARG A 201 -7.75 4.34 -7.69
N THR A 202 -7.83 5.50 -8.33
CA THR A 202 -7.72 6.81 -7.67
C THR A 202 -8.82 6.99 -6.62
N ALA A 203 -10.05 6.58 -6.91
CA ALA A 203 -11.15 6.61 -5.94
C ALA A 203 -10.88 5.68 -4.74
N LEU A 204 -10.31 4.50 -4.96
CA LEU A 204 -9.92 3.59 -3.88
C LEU A 204 -8.78 4.16 -3.03
N ASP A 205 -7.77 4.80 -3.64
CA ASP A 205 -6.70 5.49 -2.91
C ASP A 205 -7.27 6.67 -2.09
N ALA A 206 -8.28 7.39 -2.60
CA ALA A 206 -9.01 8.41 -1.85
C ALA A 206 -9.72 7.83 -0.60
N ILE A 207 -10.31 6.64 -0.72
CA ILE A 207 -10.94 5.94 0.41
C ILE A 207 -9.88 5.57 1.46
N VAL A 208 -8.73 5.03 1.06
CA VAL A 208 -7.63 4.73 1.98
C VAL A 208 -7.18 5.99 2.72
N TYR A 209 -6.95 7.08 1.98
CA TYR A 209 -6.59 8.38 2.55
C TYR A 209 -7.64 8.88 3.56
N ALA A 210 -8.93 8.87 3.19
CA ALA A 210 -10.01 9.31 4.06
C ALA A 210 -10.10 8.46 5.34
N LEU A 211 -9.95 7.14 5.25
CA LEU A 211 -9.97 6.25 6.41
C LEU A 211 -8.82 6.52 7.38
N LEU A 212 -7.61 6.74 6.87
CA LEU A 212 -6.44 7.08 7.70
C LEU A 212 -6.57 8.47 8.33
N LEU A 213 -7.05 9.45 7.56
CA LEU A 213 -7.32 10.80 8.04
C LEU A 213 -8.37 10.77 9.17
N LEU A 214 -9.48 10.07 8.97
CA LEU A 214 -10.50 9.88 10.01
C LEU A 214 -9.93 9.17 11.23
N ALA A 215 -9.07 8.16 11.05
CA ALA A 215 -8.41 7.47 12.15
C ALA A 215 -7.49 8.39 12.96
N ALA A 216 -6.84 9.37 12.32
CA ALA A 216 -5.98 10.35 12.97
C ALA A 216 -6.76 11.28 13.93
N PHE A 217 -8.03 11.56 13.63
CA PHE A 217 -8.92 12.33 14.51
C PHE A 217 -9.58 11.50 15.62
N VAL A 218 -9.42 10.17 15.64
CA VAL A 218 -9.93 9.33 16.73
C VAL A 218 -8.95 9.36 17.90
N PRO A 219 -9.38 9.80 19.12
CA PRO A 219 -8.51 9.86 20.28
C PRO A 219 -7.84 8.53 20.59
N PHE A 220 -6.57 8.60 20.99
CA PHE A 220 -5.84 7.43 21.46
C PHE A 220 -6.49 6.91 22.75
N ARG A 221 -6.83 5.61 22.77
CA ARG A 221 -7.30 4.90 23.95
C ARG A 221 -6.55 3.57 23.98
N PRO A 222 -5.77 3.23 25.00
CA PRO A 222 -5.14 1.90 25.07
C PRO A 222 -6.23 0.82 25.06
N ASN A 223 -5.95 -0.31 24.40
CA ASN A 223 -6.81 -1.48 24.51
C ASN A 223 -6.42 -2.27 25.77
N PRO A 224 -7.25 -2.28 26.84
CA PRO A 224 -6.91 -2.96 28.09
C PRO A 224 -6.75 -4.47 27.93
N THR A 225 -7.32 -5.07 26.87
CA THR A 225 -7.16 -6.50 26.59
C THR A 225 -5.94 -6.81 25.71
N ALA A 226 -5.14 -5.81 25.34
CA ALA A 226 -3.98 -5.97 24.47
C ALA A 226 -2.64 -6.01 25.24
N SER A 227 -2.67 -6.05 26.57
CA SER A 227 -1.53 -5.90 27.48
C SER A 227 -0.49 -7.04 27.45
N ALA A 228 -0.59 -8.00 26.55
CA ALA A 228 0.41 -9.07 26.43
C ALA A 228 0.77 -9.32 24.96
N LEU A 229 1.65 -8.48 24.41
CA LEU A 229 2.51 -8.95 23.32
C LEU A 229 3.53 -9.93 23.91
N PRO A 230 3.88 -11.00 23.18
CA PRO A 230 4.81 -12.01 23.69
C PRO A 230 6.15 -11.34 24.02
N GLY A 231 6.60 -11.47 25.27
CA GLY A 231 7.89 -10.93 25.72
C GLY A 231 7.86 -9.52 26.32
N SER A 232 6.68 -8.96 26.61
CA SER A 232 6.58 -7.73 27.41
C SER A 232 7.10 -8.00 28.84
N PRO A 233 8.08 -7.24 29.37
CA PRO A 233 8.56 -7.43 30.73
C PRO A 233 7.43 -7.19 31.75
N PRO A 234 7.40 -7.91 32.88
CA PRO A 234 6.43 -7.66 33.93
C PRO A 234 6.60 -6.22 34.45
N ALA A 235 5.46 -5.55 34.67
CA ALA A 235 5.40 -4.20 35.23
C ALA A 235 5.90 -4.15 36.67
#